data_AF-A0A4S5E9Y7-F1
#
_entry.id   AF-A0A4S5E9Y7-F1
#
_cell.length_a   1.000
_cell.length_b   1.000
_cell.length_c   1.000
_cell.angle_alpha   90.00
_cell.angle_beta   90.00
_cell.angle_gamma   90.00
#
_symmetry.space_group_name_H-M   'P 1'
#
loop_
_entity.id
_entity.type
_entity.pdbx_description
1 polymer ?
#
loop_
_entity_poly.entity_id
_entity_poly.type
_entity_poly.pdbx_seq_one_letter_code
_entity_poly.pdbx_strand_id
1 'polypeptide(L)'
;MLYDLTKEAWNGDGACFRKPFADDRFTYMVLSVNETSARLGITSVRVRQLISAGTLPAVKVGRQYILQEADVERFSPRRRGRPASPASAWAFLQYLSEDPSGWSGISSGMRQRHIEWTDDLRRLPSSLRPIHLAALVRARAETRFLSADRHEIPDLLRDQFLTITGVSHPQSGLLNNAEVEAYIREEIFQKFRREWLLVPANPKEANVILHVAQRLPSALPLAAVAADLAEHRGEREQGQAEQILEDLLHD
;
A
#
# COMPACT_ATOMS: atom_id res chain seq x y z
N MET A 1 29.93 48.18 -13.82
CA MET A 1 30.29 47.69 -15.18
C MET A 1 29.41 46.46 -15.43
N LEU A 2 28.09 46.63 -15.59
CA LEU A 2 27.41 46.92 -16.87
C LEU A 2 27.96 46.04 -18.00
N TYR A 3 27.32 44.89 -18.24
CA TYR A 3 27.11 44.38 -19.59
C TYR A 3 25.78 43.65 -19.70
N ASP A 4 25.19 43.86 -20.87
CA ASP A 4 23.81 43.77 -21.28
C ASP A 4 23.47 42.41 -21.92
N LEU A 5 22.18 42.25 -22.13
CA LEU A 5 21.33 41.13 -22.48
C LEU A 5 21.63 40.33 -23.77
N THR A 6 21.09 39.10 -23.75
CA THR A 6 20.42 38.39 -24.87
C THR A 6 21.23 37.93 -26.07
N LYS A 7 21.36 36.60 -26.21
CA LYS A 7 21.10 35.91 -27.48
C LYS A 7 20.33 34.62 -27.23
N GLU A 8 19.18 34.54 -27.91
CA GLU A 8 18.31 33.39 -28.04
C GLU A 8 19.02 32.25 -28.80
N ALA A 9 18.69 31.01 -28.45
CA ALA A 9 18.76 29.88 -29.37
C ALA A 9 17.71 28.84 -28.95
N TRP A 10 16.57 28.88 -29.63
CA TRP A 10 15.65 27.76 -29.76
C TRP A 10 16.28 26.73 -30.70
N ASN A 11 16.34 25.47 -30.26
CA ASN A 11 16.40 24.22 -31.06
C ASN A 11 15.93 23.15 -30.07
N GLY A 12 14.80 22.47 -30.23
CA GLY A 12 14.47 21.64 -31.39
C GLY A 12 14.59 20.16 -31.01
N ASP A 13 14.13 19.76 -29.82
CA ASP A 13 13.87 18.36 -29.45
C ASP A 13 13.00 18.34 -28.17
N GLY A 14 11.83 17.70 -28.27
CA GLY A 14 10.70 17.80 -27.33
C GLY A 14 10.88 17.08 -25.99
N ALA A 15 11.93 17.40 -25.24
CA ALA A 15 12.00 17.12 -23.81
C ALA A 15 11.68 18.39 -23.02
N CYS A 16 10.73 18.31 -22.08
CA CYS A 16 10.37 19.41 -21.20
C CYS A 16 11.51 19.67 -20.20
N PHE A 17 12.51 20.44 -20.62
CA PHE A 17 13.57 20.94 -19.75
C PHE A 17 13.00 22.07 -18.90
N ARG A 18 12.68 21.79 -17.63
CA ARG A 18 12.57 22.85 -16.63
C ARG A 18 13.98 23.42 -16.38
N LYS A 19 14.09 24.75 -16.52
CA LYS A 19 15.30 25.57 -16.37
C LYS A 19 16.10 25.27 -15.08
N PRO A 20 17.43 25.50 -15.06
CA PRO A 20 18.25 25.24 -13.89
C PRO A 20 18.16 26.36 -12.84
N PHE A 21 18.07 25.91 -11.59
CA PHE A 21 18.51 26.51 -10.33
C PHE A 21 18.75 28.02 -10.29
N ALA A 22 17.78 28.73 -9.71
CA ALA A 22 18.02 30.01 -9.07
C ALA A 22 17.27 30.06 -7.72
N ASP A 23 18.09 30.03 -6.68
CA ASP A 23 17.93 30.65 -5.36
C ASP A 23 17.25 29.93 -4.17
N ASP A 24 17.93 30.14 -3.04
CA ASP A 24 17.59 30.00 -1.62
C ASP A 24 17.51 28.62 -0.91
N ARG A 25 18.66 28.27 -0.31
CA ARG A 25 18.85 27.73 1.07
C ARG A 25 17.89 26.66 1.61
N PHE A 26 17.47 25.72 0.79
CA PHE A 26 17.18 24.36 1.26
C PHE A 26 18.32 23.46 0.81
N THR A 27 19.00 22.83 1.75
CA THR A 27 20.01 21.79 1.48
C THR A 27 19.36 20.71 0.61
N TYR A 28 19.60 20.74 -0.70
CA TYR A 28 19.10 19.75 -1.64
C TYR A 28 19.81 18.43 -1.40
N MET A 29 19.26 17.63 -0.49
CA MET A 29 19.77 16.28 -0.27
C MET A 29 19.34 15.43 -1.46
N VAL A 30 20.34 14.86 -2.12
CA VAL A 30 20.16 13.99 -3.27
C VAL A 30 20.50 12.57 -2.89
N LEU A 31 19.76 11.60 -3.46
CA LEU A 31 19.91 10.18 -3.20
C LEU A 31 20.37 9.47 -4.47
N SER A 32 21.25 8.49 -4.30
CA SER A 32 21.56 7.50 -5.33
C SER A 32 20.41 6.51 -5.48
N VAL A 33 20.48 5.69 -6.55
CA VAL A 33 19.57 4.56 -6.77
C VAL A 33 19.54 3.60 -5.57
N ASN A 34 20.69 3.35 -4.94
CA ASN A 34 20.79 2.40 -3.81
C ASN A 34 20.26 3.01 -2.51
N GLU A 35 20.47 4.31 -2.27
CA GLU A 35 19.87 4.97 -1.11
C GLU A 35 18.36 5.10 -1.28
N THR A 36 17.91 5.38 -2.51
CA THR A 36 16.48 5.38 -2.86
C THR A 36 15.87 3.99 -2.69
N SER A 37 16.60 2.93 -3.07
CA SER A 37 16.14 1.55 -2.92
C SER A 37 15.95 1.19 -1.44
N ALA A 38 16.95 1.54 -0.60
CA ALA A 38 16.87 1.37 0.84
C ALA A 38 15.75 2.21 1.46
N ARG A 39 15.58 3.46 1.02
CA ARG A 39 14.57 4.38 1.56
C ARG A 39 13.14 3.96 1.22
N LEU A 40 12.91 3.50 -0.02
CA LEU A 40 11.60 3.08 -0.49
C LEU A 40 11.28 1.61 -0.17
N GLY A 41 12.26 0.85 0.34
CA GLY A 41 12.09 -0.59 0.61
C GLY A 41 11.86 -1.41 -0.67
N ILE A 42 12.47 -1.02 -1.79
CA ILE A 42 12.36 -1.70 -3.09
C ILE A 42 13.74 -1.95 -3.67
N THR A 43 13.88 -2.87 -4.63
CA THR A 43 15.20 -3.19 -5.21
C THR A 43 15.79 -2.07 -6.08
N SER A 44 17.12 -1.99 -6.21
CA SER A 44 17.78 -1.04 -7.12
C SER A 44 17.37 -1.25 -8.59
N VAL A 45 16.98 -2.46 -8.97
CA VAL A 45 16.39 -2.75 -10.29
C VAL A 45 15.05 -2.04 -10.43
N ARG A 46 14.20 -2.09 -9.41
CA ARG A 46 12.90 -1.41 -9.38
C ARG A 46 13.03 0.10 -9.47
N VAL A 47 13.98 0.69 -8.74
CA VAL A 47 14.26 2.13 -8.84
C VAL A 47 14.64 2.53 -10.27
N ARG A 48 15.52 1.75 -10.94
CA ARG A 48 15.90 2.03 -12.34
C ARG A 48 14.73 1.89 -13.33
N GLN A 49 13.86 0.90 -13.14
CA GLN A 49 12.65 0.77 -13.95
C GLN A 49 11.72 1.98 -13.80
N LEU A 50 11.54 2.48 -12.57
CA LEU A 50 10.72 3.67 -12.30
C LEU A 50 11.30 4.95 -12.92
N ILE A 51 12.63 5.07 -12.95
CA ILE A 51 13.34 6.15 -13.63
C ILE A 51 13.14 6.07 -15.14
N SER A 52 13.38 4.89 -15.74
CA SER A 52 13.22 4.70 -17.19
C SER A 52 11.79 4.92 -17.67
N ALA A 53 10.79 4.62 -16.82
CA ALA A 53 9.38 4.88 -17.09
C ALA A 53 8.96 6.35 -16.87
N GLY A 54 9.87 7.21 -16.37
CA GLY A 54 9.58 8.61 -16.04
C GLY A 54 8.69 8.81 -14.82
N THR A 55 8.42 7.75 -14.04
CA THR A 55 7.54 7.79 -12.87
C THR A 55 8.24 8.35 -11.63
N LEU A 56 9.56 8.15 -11.54
CA LEU A 56 10.40 8.69 -10.49
C LEU A 56 11.43 9.63 -11.13
N PRO A 57 11.34 10.96 -10.91
CA PRO A 57 12.25 11.93 -11.49
C PRO A 57 13.70 11.65 -11.06
N ALA A 58 14.60 11.60 -12.02
CA ALA A 58 16.03 11.45 -11.77
C ALA A 58 16.83 12.19 -12.83
N VAL A 59 17.99 12.70 -12.43
CA VAL A 59 18.98 13.28 -13.33
C VAL A 59 20.14 12.30 -13.49
N LYS A 60 20.56 12.07 -14.73
CA LYS A 60 21.75 11.26 -15.00
C LYS A 60 22.98 12.14 -14.93
N VAL A 61 23.87 11.84 -13.98
CA VAL A 61 25.16 12.51 -13.81
C VAL A 61 26.27 11.48 -14.04
N GLY A 62 26.99 11.63 -15.14
CA GLY A 62 27.95 10.62 -15.60
C GLY A 62 27.28 9.26 -15.84
N ARG A 63 27.67 8.25 -15.06
CA ARG A 63 27.15 6.87 -15.15
C ARG A 63 26.04 6.56 -14.14
N GLN A 64 25.72 7.48 -13.23
CA GLN A 64 24.79 7.25 -12.12
C GLN A 64 23.52 8.08 -12.27
N TYR A 65 22.43 7.58 -11.71
CA TYR A 65 21.19 8.34 -11.52
C TYR A 65 21.18 8.93 -10.12
N ILE A 66 20.78 10.20 -10.06
CA ILE A 66 20.64 10.96 -8.83
C ILE A 66 19.19 11.44 -8.75
N LEU A 67 18.59 11.27 -7.58
CA LEU A 67 17.20 11.58 -7.30
C LEU A 67 17.15 12.66 -6.22
N GLN A 68 16.22 13.62 -6.35
CA GLN A 68 15.97 14.57 -5.27
C GLN A 68 15.26 13.84 -4.14
N GLU A 69 15.73 13.98 -2.90
CA GLU A 69 15.07 13.34 -1.75
C GLU A 69 13.60 13.76 -1.64
N ALA A 70 13.31 15.05 -1.86
CA ALA A 70 11.94 15.56 -1.84
C ALA A 70 11.01 14.85 -2.85
N ASP A 71 11.53 14.42 -4.00
CA ASP A 71 10.76 13.65 -4.99
C ASP A 71 10.59 12.19 -4.56
N VAL A 72 11.59 11.60 -3.91
CA VAL A 72 11.54 10.25 -3.33
C VAL A 72 10.55 10.20 -2.15
N GLU A 73 10.50 11.21 -1.30
CA GLU A 73 9.56 11.31 -0.18
C GLU A 73 8.11 11.51 -0.65
N ARG A 74 7.92 12.29 -1.73
CA ARG A 74 6.62 12.47 -2.37
C ARG A 74 6.19 11.24 -3.18
N PHE A 75 7.15 10.41 -3.58
CA PHE A 75 6.91 9.17 -4.29
C PHE A 75 6.33 8.14 -3.32
N SER A 76 5.00 8.11 -3.27
CA SER A 76 4.26 6.94 -2.86
C SER A 76 4.04 6.10 -4.12
N PRO A 77 4.25 4.77 -4.11
CA PRO A 77 3.89 3.88 -5.22
C PRO A 77 2.36 3.86 -5.35
N ARG A 78 1.80 4.97 -5.83
CA ARG A 78 0.38 5.19 -6.06
C ARG A 78 0.09 4.67 -7.45
N ARG A 79 -0.82 3.72 -7.55
CA ARG A 79 -1.55 3.45 -8.79
C ARG A 79 -2.06 4.80 -9.32
N ARG A 80 -1.89 5.09 -10.62
CA ARG A 80 -2.54 6.24 -11.26
C ARG A 80 -4.06 5.96 -11.25
N GLY A 81 -4.78 6.52 -10.29
CA GLY A 81 -6.23 6.37 -10.15
C GLY A 81 -6.71 6.59 -8.71
N ARG A 82 -7.98 6.99 -8.55
CA ARG A 82 -8.64 7.03 -7.24
C ARG A 82 -8.71 5.58 -6.69
N PRO A 83 -8.48 5.36 -5.38
CA PRO A 83 -8.77 4.07 -4.75
C PRO A 83 -10.19 3.60 -5.08
N ALA A 84 -10.39 2.28 -5.10
CA ALA A 84 -11.73 1.72 -5.18
C ALA A 84 -12.58 2.28 -4.03
N SER A 85 -13.87 2.53 -4.26
CA SER A 85 -14.78 2.87 -3.15
C SER A 85 -14.81 1.70 -2.15
N PRO A 86 -15.16 1.92 -0.88
CA PRO A 86 -15.20 0.84 0.12
C PRO A 86 -15.99 -0.39 -0.36
N ALA A 87 -17.17 -0.18 -0.94
CA ALA A 87 -17.99 -1.25 -1.50
C ALA A 87 -17.33 -1.98 -2.69
N SER A 88 -16.70 -1.25 -3.61
CA SER A 88 -16.01 -1.85 -4.76
C SER A 88 -14.72 -2.56 -4.33
N ALA A 89 -14.03 -2.07 -3.30
CA ALA A 89 -12.85 -2.70 -2.74
C ALA A 89 -13.21 -4.08 -2.16
N TRP A 90 -14.23 -4.15 -1.30
CA TRP A 90 -14.69 -5.42 -0.74
C TRP A 90 -15.24 -6.38 -1.80
N ALA A 91 -15.95 -5.88 -2.80
CA ALA A 91 -16.44 -6.71 -3.91
C ALA A 91 -15.28 -7.25 -4.77
N PHE A 92 -14.23 -6.46 -4.97
CA PHE A 92 -13.03 -6.90 -5.68
C PHE A 92 -12.22 -7.94 -4.90
N LEU A 93 -12.07 -7.77 -3.58
CA LEU A 93 -11.38 -8.75 -2.73
C LEU A 93 -12.12 -10.10 -2.71
N GLN A 94 -13.46 -10.08 -2.66
CA GLN A 94 -14.28 -11.29 -2.82
C GLN A 94 -14.13 -11.91 -4.20
N TYR A 95 -14.13 -11.09 -5.25
CA TYR A 95 -13.88 -11.54 -6.63
C TYR A 95 -12.55 -12.29 -6.75
N LEU A 96 -11.48 -11.75 -6.17
CA LEU A 96 -10.14 -12.35 -6.19
C LEU A 96 -10.02 -13.62 -5.33
N SER A 97 -10.89 -13.81 -4.36
CA SER A 97 -10.85 -14.97 -3.45
C SER A 97 -11.85 -16.06 -3.85
N GLU A 98 -12.42 -15.97 -5.04
CA GLU A 98 -13.38 -16.93 -5.59
C GLU A 98 -14.58 -17.26 -4.70
N ASP A 99 -15.09 -16.29 -3.93
CA ASP A 99 -16.40 -16.45 -3.28
C ASP A 99 -17.51 -15.90 -4.19
N PRO A 100 -18.19 -16.74 -5.00
CA PRO A 100 -19.26 -16.32 -5.90
C PRO A 100 -20.51 -15.81 -5.15
N SER A 101 -20.65 -16.04 -3.83
CA SER A 101 -21.82 -15.61 -3.08
C SER A 101 -21.98 -14.08 -3.04
N GLY A 102 -20.88 -13.33 -3.19
CA GLY A 102 -20.87 -11.87 -3.29
C GLY A 102 -21.28 -11.29 -4.66
N TRP A 103 -21.49 -12.13 -5.67
CA TRP A 103 -21.66 -11.68 -7.08
C TRP A 103 -23.10 -11.41 -7.48
N SER A 104 -24.07 -11.83 -6.68
CA SER A 104 -25.49 -11.57 -6.93
C SER A 104 -25.79 -10.07 -6.74
N GLY A 105 -25.69 -9.29 -7.82
CA GLY A 105 -25.98 -7.85 -7.83
C GLY A 105 -24.88 -6.94 -8.39
N ILE A 106 -23.76 -7.49 -8.87
CA ILE A 106 -22.69 -6.69 -9.48
C ILE A 106 -23.05 -6.34 -10.94
N SER A 107 -23.07 -5.04 -11.26
CA SER A 107 -23.30 -4.56 -12.64
C SER A 107 -22.19 -5.06 -13.61
N SER A 108 -22.53 -5.22 -14.89
CA SER A 108 -21.58 -5.62 -15.94
C SER A 108 -20.34 -4.72 -15.99
N GLY A 109 -20.51 -3.41 -15.84
CA GLY A 109 -19.40 -2.45 -15.83
C GLY A 109 -18.50 -2.54 -14.58
N MET A 110 -19.02 -3.02 -13.45
CA MET A 110 -18.19 -3.29 -12.27
C MET A 110 -17.43 -4.62 -12.42
N ARG A 111 -18.08 -5.65 -12.99
CA ARG A 111 -17.43 -6.92 -13.33
C ARG A 111 -16.26 -6.69 -14.30
N GLN A 112 -16.47 -5.88 -15.35
CA GLN A 112 -15.41 -5.53 -16.30
C GLN A 112 -14.23 -4.83 -15.62
N ARG A 113 -14.49 -3.90 -14.69
CA ARG A 113 -13.44 -3.24 -13.90
C ARG A 113 -12.65 -4.21 -13.02
N HIS A 114 -13.29 -5.20 -12.41
CA HIS A 114 -12.60 -6.21 -11.60
C HIS A 114 -11.71 -7.12 -12.48
N ILE A 115 -12.16 -7.47 -13.68
CA ILE A 115 -11.34 -8.19 -14.67
C ILE A 115 -10.11 -7.34 -15.02
N GLU A 116 -10.29 -6.06 -15.37
CA GLU A 116 -9.20 -5.14 -15.70
C GLU A 116 -8.20 -4.99 -14.55
N TRP A 117 -8.68 -4.88 -13.31
CA TRP A 117 -7.79 -4.80 -12.14
C TRP A 117 -7.01 -6.08 -11.90
N THR A 118 -7.61 -7.24 -12.17
CA THR A 118 -6.94 -8.54 -12.06
C THR A 118 -5.88 -8.69 -13.13
N ASP A 119 -6.19 -8.32 -14.38
CA ASP A 119 -5.21 -8.33 -15.47
C ASP A 119 -4.04 -7.36 -15.20
N ASP A 120 -4.32 -6.18 -14.64
CA ASP A 120 -3.29 -5.25 -14.20
C ASP A 120 -2.39 -5.85 -13.11
N LEU A 121 -2.96 -6.58 -12.14
CA LEU A 121 -2.17 -7.31 -11.14
C LEU A 121 -1.30 -8.39 -11.79
N ARG A 122 -1.85 -9.19 -12.71
CA ARG A 122 -1.11 -10.25 -13.42
C ARG A 122 0.07 -9.72 -14.24
N ARG A 123 -0.06 -8.52 -14.81
CA ARG A 123 1.03 -7.86 -15.58
C ARG A 123 2.17 -7.35 -14.70
N LEU A 124 1.94 -7.20 -13.39
CA LEU A 124 2.97 -6.75 -12.47
C LEU A 124 3.89 -7.93 -12.08
N PRO A 125 5.19 -7.66 -11.85
CA PRO A 125 6.06 -8.58 -11.11
C PRO A 125 5.39 -9.01 -9.80
N SER A 126 5.51 -10.29 -9.44
CA SER A 126 4.90 -10.92 -8.24
C SER A 126 5.07 -10.06 -6.98
N SER A 127 6.32 -9.69 -6.68
CA SER A 127 6.70 -8.80 -5.56
C SER A 127 6.00 -7.44 -5.50
N LEU A 128 5.37 -6.97 -6.59
CA LEU A 128 4.65 -5.69 -6.61
C LEU A 128 3.14 -5.85 -6.50
N ARG A 129 2.60 -7.06 -6.72
CA ARG A 129 1.16 -7.30 -6.74
C ARG A 129 0.52 -6.98 -5.38
N PRO A 130 1.08 -7.40 -4.22
CA PRO A 130 0.44 -7.15 -2.92
C PRO A 130 0.35 -5.66 -2.58
N ILE A 131 1.42 -4.90 -2.85
CA ILE A 131 1.45 -3.45 -2.61
C ILE A 131 0.43 -2.71 -3.50
N HIS A 132 0.29 -3.13 -4.76
CA HIS A 132 -0.70 -2.54 -5.66
C HIS A 132 -2.13 -2.90 -5.26
N LEU A 133 -2.35 -4.14 -4.79
CA LEU A 133 -3.63 -4.57 -4.23
C LEU A 133 -3.99 -3.70 -3.03
N ALA A 134 -3.12 -3.62 -2.01
CA ALA A 134 -3.32 -2.81 -0.82
C ALA A 134 -3.61 -1.34 -1.18
N ALA A 135 -2.85 -0.75 -2.10
CA ALA A 135 -3.07 0.63 -2.54
C ALA A 135 -4.42 0.84 -3.24
N LEU A 136 -4.85 -0.12 -4.07
CA LEU A 136 -6.16 -0.09 -4.74
C LEU A 136 -7.31 -0.16 -3.74
N VAL A 137 -7.20 -1.07 -2.76
CA VAL A 137 -8.26 -1.39 -1.79
C VAL A 137 -8.09 -0.64 -0.46
N ARG A 138 -7.20 0.36 -0.38
CA ARG A 138 -6.92 1.09 0.87
C ARG A 138 -8.13 1.76 1.51
N ALA A 139 -9.18 2.04 0.73
CA ALA A 139 -10.41 2.65 1.24
C ALA A 139 -11.39 1.60 1.81
N ARG A 140 -11.03 0.31 1.87
CA ARG A 140 -11.86 -0.75 2.46
C ARG A 140 -12.13 -0.53 3.95
N ALA A 141 -11.17 0.06 4.65
CA ALA A 141 -11.22 0.35 6.08
C ALA A 141 -10.24 1.46 6.47
N GLU A 142 -10.48 2.10 7.61
CA GLU A 142 -9.53 3.00 8.27
C GLU A 142 -8.73 2.23 9.33
N THR A 143 -7.40 2.23 9.23
CA THR A 143 -6.55 1.54 10.20
C THR A 143 -6.35 2.38 11.47
N ARG A 144 -6.55 1.75 12.64
CA ARG A 144 -6.35 2.33 13.97
C ARG A 144 -5.31 1.52 14.73
N PHE A 145 -4.26 2.21 15.16
CA PHE A 145 -3.18 1.64 15.97
C PHE A 145 -3.49 1.88 17.45
N LEU A 146 -3.56 0.79 18.21
CA LEU A 146 -3.99 0.76 19.60
C LEU A 146 -3.06 -0.12 20.43
N SER A 147 -3.12 0.07 21.74
CA SER A 147 -2.49 -0.79 22.73
C SER A 147 -3.51 -1.36 23.71
N ALA A 148 -3.34 -2.63 24.04
CA ALA A 148 -3.99 -3.34 25.14
C ALA A 148 -2.93 -3.92 26.09
N ASP A 149 -3.34 -4.41 27.27
CA ASP A 149 -2.43 -5.22 28.09
C ASP A 149 -2.08 -6.52 27.34
N ARG A 150 -0.83 -6.98 27.40
CA ARG A 150 -0.42 -8.21 26.70
C ARG A 150 -1.18 -9.45 27.16
N HIS A 151 -1.69 -9.47 28.39
CA HIS A 151 -2.49 -10.58 28.91
C HIS A 151 -3.89 -10.64 28.31
N GLU A 152 -4.39 -9.54 27.72
CA GLU A 152 -5.72 -9.46 27.08
C GLU A 152 -5.70 -9.92 25.62
N ILE A 153 -4.51 -9.97 24.99
CA ILE A 153 -4.34 -10.33 23.57
C ILE A 153 -4.97 -11.69 23.23
N PRO A 154 -4.79 -12.78 24.00
CA PRO A 154 -5.42 -14.05 23.69
C PRO A 154 -6.96 -14.00 23.70
N ASP A 155 -7.55 -13.14 24.53
CA ASP A 155 -9.00 -13.02 24.62
C ASP A 155 -9.55 -12.12 23.51
N LEU A 156 -8.82 -11.05 23.16
CA LEU A 156 -9.11 -10.23 21.97
C LEU A 156 -9.10 -11.07 20.69
N LEU A 157 -8.13 -11.97 20.51
CA LEU A 157 -8.08 -12.89 19.35
C LEU A 157 -9.31 -13.79 19.19
N ARG A 158 -10.12 -13.95 20.25
CA ARG A 158 -11.32 -14.79 20.28
C ARG A 158 -12.61 -13.98 20.35
N ASP A 159 -12.52 -12.65 20.39
CA ASP A 159 -13.69 -11.80 20.53
C ASP A 159 -14.56 -11.84 19.25
N GLN A 160 -15.85 -12.12 19.43
CA GLN A 160 -16.82 -12.28 18.35
C GLN A 160 -17.06 -11.01 17.51
N PHE A 161 -16.68 -9.83 18.00
CA PHE A 161 -16.79 -8.57 17.26
C PHE A 161 -15.61 -8.32 16.32
N LEU A 162 -14.52 -9.08 16.48
CA LEU A 162 -13.34 -8.99 15.65
C LEU A 162 -13.38 -10.04 14.54
N THR A 163 -13.03 -9.62 13.34
CA THR A 163 -12.75 -10.53 12.22
C THR A 163 -11.25 -10.54 12.00
N ILE A 164 -10.58 -11.59 12.46
CA ILE A 164 -9.12 -11.72 12.43
C ILE A 164 -8.60 -11.60 11.00
N THR A 165 -7.49 -10.88 10.80
CA THR A 165 -6.84 -10.68 9.49
C THR A 165 -5.32 -10.53 9.62
N GLY A 166 -4.65 -10.27 8.50
CA GLY A 166 -3.23 -9.93 8.43
C GLY A 166 -2.35 -10.93 9.19
N VAL A 167 -1.45 -10.43 10.02
CA VAL A 167 -0.49 -11.22 10.81
C VAL A 167 -1.13 -12.16 11.83
N SER A 168 -2.37 -11.88 12.24
CA SER A 168 -3.12 -12.72 13.18
C SER A 168 -3.94 -13.81 12.49
N HIS A 169 -4.11 -13.74 11.15
CA HIS A 169 -4.93 -14.70 10.42
C HIS A 169 -4.22 -16.06 10.28
N PRO A 170 -4.90 -17.21 10.50
CA PRO A 170 -4.27 -18.53 10.38
C PRO A 170 -3.63 -18.81 9.02
N GLN A 171 -4.27 -18.34 7.93
CA GLN A 171 -3.75 -18.51 6.58
C GLN A 171 -2.60 -17.55 6.23
N SER A 172 -2.20 -16.65 7.13
CA SER A 172 -1.00 -15.83 6.94
C SER A 172 0.29 -16.64 7.05
N GLY A 173 0.25 -17.82 7.68
CA GLY A 173 1.45 -18.59 8.00
C GLY A 173 2.37 -17.92 9.03
N LEU A 174 1.96 -16.78 9.60
CA LEU A 174 2.69 -16.05 10.63
C LEU A 174 2.11 -16.41 12.00
N LEU A 175 2.88 -17.12 12.82
CA LEU A 175 2.53 -17.33 14.22
C LEU A 175 2.90 -16.08 15.01
N ASN A 176 1.94 -15.16 15.20
CA ASN A 176 2.10 -14.04 16.12
C ASN A 176 0.93 -13.94 17.11
N ASN A 177 1.20 -14.38 18.35
CA ASN A 177 0.24 -14.28 19.46
C ASN A 177 0.52 -13.07 20.37
N ALA A 178 1.45 -12.19 19.99
CA ALA A 178 1.80 -11.01 20.77
C ALA A 178 1.03 -9.75 20.34
N GLU A 179 0.29 -9.82 19.24
CA GLU A 179 -0.51 -8.75 18.68
C GLU A 179 -1.82 -9.26 18.08
N VAL A 180 -2.79 -8.36 17.93
CA VAL A 180 -4.05 -8.60 17.24
C VAL A 180 -4.17 -7.68 16.05
N GLU A 181 -4.34 -8.25 14.86
CA GLU A 181 -4.76 -7.54 13.67
C GLU A 181 -6.14 -8.05 13.22
N ALA A 182 -7.12 -7.16 13.17
CA ALA A 182 -8.50 -7.53 12.91
C ALA A 182 -9.32 -6.41 12.29
N TYR A 183 -10.39 -6.77 11.59
CA TYR A 183 -11.45 -5.86 11.23
C TYR A 183 -12.49 -5.72 12.34
N ILE A 184 -13.08 -4.52 12.42
CA ILE A 184 -14.22 -4.21 13.28
C ILE A 184 -15.19 -3.28 12.54
N ARG A 185 -16.49 -3.42 12.79
CA ARG A 185 -17.49 -2.49 12.24
C ARG A 185 -17.40 -1.12 12.93
N GLU A 186 -17.51 -0.06 12.13
CA GLU A 186 -17.42 1.33 12.59
C GLU A 186 -18.41 1.65 13.72
N GLU A 187 -19.64 1.15 13.61
CA GLU A 187 -20.71 1.31 14.61
C GLU A 187 -20.38 0.69 15.98
N ILE A 188 -19.48 -0.30 16.02
CA ILE A 188 -19.10 -1.03 17.24
C ILE A 188 -17.80 -0.47 17.83
N PHE A 189 -16.92 0.06 16.99
CA PHE A 189 -15.54 0.45 17.34
C PHE A 189 -15.44 1.27 18.62
N GLN A 190 -16.21 2.35 18.78
CA GLN A 190 -16.09 3.23 19.95
C GLN A 190 -16.55 2.55 21.25
N LYS A 191 -17.52 1.65 21.18
CA LYS A 191 -17.97 0.86 22.34
C LYS A 191 -16.90 -0.17 22.70
N PHE A 192 -16.45 -0.93 21.71
CA PHE A 192 -15.39 -1.95 21.86
C PHE A 192 -14.11 -1.36 22.48
N ARG A 193 -13.66 -0.22 21.96
CA ARG A 193 -12.47 0.49 22.46
C ARG A 193 -12.57 0.84 23.95
N ARG A 194 -13.76 1.23 24.43
CA ARG A 194 -13.99 1.55 25.85
C ARG A 194 -14.09 0.31 26.73
N GLU A 195 -14.75 -0.74 26.24
CA GLU A 195 -14.93 -1.99 26.98
C GLU A 195 -13.60 -2.70 27.20
N TRP A 196 -12.75 -2.74 26.18
CA TRP A 196 -11.41 -3.31 26.21
C TRP A 196 -10.32 -2.32 26.65
N LEU A 197 -10.68 -1.14 27.14
CA LEU A 197 -9.76 -0.10 27.63
C LEU A 197 -8.60 0.23 26.65
N LEU A 198 -8.83 0.09 25.35
CA LEU A 198 -7.79 0.24 24.33
C LEU A 198 -7.36 1.70 24.21
N VAL A 199 -6.05 1.92 24.25
CA VAL A 199 -5.47 3.27 24.15
C VAL A 199 -4.85 3.49 22.76
N PRO A 200 -4.93 4.69 22.18
CA PRO A 200 -4.20 5.02 20.96
C PRO A 200 -2.70 4.78 21.13
N ALA A 201 -2.08 4.15 20.15
CA ALA A 201 -0.65 3.90 20.11
C ALA A 201 -0.07 4.37 18.77
N ASN A 202 1.24 4.62 18.75
CA ASN A 202 1.93 4.81 17.48
C ASN A 202 2.12 3.44 16.78
N PRO A 203 2.29 3.39 15.45
CA PRO A 203 2.36 2.13 14.72
C PRO A 203 3.49 1.18 15.15
N LYS A 204 4.57 1.68 15.78
CA LYS A 204 5.69 0.84 16.21
C LYS A 204 5.47 0.19 17.57
N GLU A 205 4.55 0.74 18.37
CA GLU A 205 4.25 0.29 19.74
C GLU A 205 2.90 -0.42 19.85
N ALA A 206 2.07 -0.31 18.80
CA ALA A 206 0.75 -0.94 18.79
C ALA A 206 0.86 -2.46 18.83
N ASN A 207 0.15 -3.08 19.77
CA ASN A 207 -0.11 -4.53 19.79
C ASN A 207 -1.56 -4.85 19.40
N VAL A 208 -2.36 -3.85 19.03
CA VAL A 208 -3.71 -4.01 18.50
C VAL A 208 -3.87 -3.10 17.27
N ILE A 209 -4.08 -3.70 16.11
CA ILE A 209 -4.30 -3.05 14.83
C ILE A 209 -5.75 -3.35 14.41
N LEU A 210 -6.60 -2.33 14.45
CA LEU A 210 -8.01 -2.47 14.05
C LEU A 210 -8.27 -1.76 12.72
N HIS A 211 -8.74 -2.51 11.74
CA HIS A 211 -9.27 -1.98 10.50
C HIS A 211 -10.77 -1.69 10.66
N VAL A 212 -11.09 -0.41 10.79
CA VAL A 212 -12.46 0.06 11.02
C VAL A 212 -13.18 0.21 9.68
N ALA A 213 -14.20 -0.62 9.45
CA ALA A 213 -14.95 -0.64 8.19
C ALA A 213 -16.44 -0.35 8.41
N GLN A 214 -17.07 0.35 7.47
CA GLN A 214 -18.53 0.58 7.48
C GLN A 214 -19.31 -0.71 7.30
N ARG A 215 -18.78 -1.65 6.50
CA ARG A 215 -19.39 -2.94 6.22
C ARG A 215 -18.29 -3.97 6.08
N LEU A 216 -18.54 -5.14 6.64
CA LEU A 216 -17.68 -6.31 6.49
C LEU A 216 -18.45 -7.40 5.73
N PRO A 217 -17.76 -8.21 4.92
CA PRO A 217 -18.34 -9.42 4.36
C PRO A 217 -18.59 -10.45 5.48
N SER A 218 -19.48 -11.41 5.23
CA SER A 218 -19.80 -12.48 6.19
C SER A 218 -18.65 -13.46 6.42
N ALA A 219 -17.82 -13.64 5.39
CA ALA A 219 -16.55 -14.36 5.45
C ALA A 219 -15.45 -13.43 4.92
N LEU A 220 -14.30 -13.40 5.59
CA LEU A 220 -13.19 -12.56 5.17
C LEU A 220 -12.52 -13.17 3.92
N PRO A 221 -12.44 -12.45 2.79
CA PRO A 221 -11.76 -12.93 1.60
C PRO A 221 -10.25 -13.05 1.86
N LEU A 222 -9.62 -14.12 1.38
CA LEU A 222 -8.18 -14.33 1.55
C LEU A 222 -7.34 -13.20 0.89
N ALA A 223 -7.84 -12.60 -0.19
CA ALA A 223 -7.22 -11.41 -0.80
C ALA A 223 -7.19 -10.20 0.16
N ALA A 224 -8.12 -10.10 1.12
CA ALA A 224 -8.08 -9.04 2.14
C ALA A 224 -6.90 -9.26 3.09
N VAL A 225 -6.67 -10.52 3.51
CA VAL A 225 -5.50 -10.90 4.33
C VAL A 225 -4.20 -10.55 3.62
N ALA A 226 -4.08 -10.85 2.31
CA ALA A 226 -2.92 -10.45 1.52
C ALA A 226 -2.74 -8.93 1.44
N ALA A 227 -3.84 -8.18 1.31
CA ALA A 227 -3.79 -6.71 1.31
C ALA A 227 -3.34 -6.15 2.66
N ASP A 228 -3.80 -6.72 3.77
CA ASP A 228 -3.42 -6.30 5.13
C ASP A 228 -1.94 -6.61 5.39
N LEU A 229 -1.47 -7.83 5.08
CA LEU A 229 -0.06 -8.20 5.16
C LEU A 229 0.84 -7.28 4.32
N ALA A 230 0.38 -6.83 3.16
CA ALA A 230 1.14 -5.92 2.28
C ALA A 230 1.25 -4.49 2.82
N GLU A 231 0.42 -4.08 3.79
CA GLU A 231 0.56 -2.79 4.46
C GLU A 231 1.68 -2.79 5.52
N HIS A 232 2.13 -3.97 5.95
CA HIS A 232 3.31 -4.12 6.77
C HIS A 232 4.60 -3.90 5.99
N ARG A 233 5.65 -3.45 6.69
CA ARG A 233 6.96 -3.14 6.09
C ARG A 233 7.98 -4.27 6.25
N GLY A 234 7.63 -5.34 6.95
CA GLY A 234 8.54 -6.46 7.18
C GLY A 234 8.60 -7.40 5.98
N GLU A 235 9.77 -7.99 5.77
CA GLU A 235 10.02 -8.89 4.63
C GLU A 235 9.19 -10.18 4.72
N ARG A 236 8.86 -10.63 5.95
CA ARG A 236 8.08 -11.85 6.18
C ARG A 236 6.63 -11.66 5.77
N GLU A 237 6.02 -10.56 6.17
CA GLU A 237 4.64 -10.18 5.86
C GLU A 237 4.49 -9.94 4.36
N GLN A 238 5.45 -9.24 3.74
CA GLN A 238 5.47 -9.02 2.30
C GLN A 238 5.61 -10.33 1.51
N GLY A 239 6.50 -11.23 1.95
CA GLY A 239 6.67 -12.54 1.32
C GLY A 239 5.41 -13.41 1.42
N GLN A 240 4.72 -13.40 2.56
CA GLN A 240 3.44 -14.13 2.71
C GLN A 240 2.32 -13.51 1.87
N ALA A 241 2.25 -12.18 1.82
CA ALA A 241 1.29 -11.48 0.96
C ALA A 241 1.50 -11.80 -0.53
N GLU A 242 2.76 -11.89 -0.97
CA GLU A 242 3.13 -12.33 -2.32
C GLU A 242 2.66 -13.76 -2.56
N GLN A 243 3.00 -14.70 -1.68
CA GLN A 243 2.63 -16.11 -1.84
C GLN A 243 1.11 -16.30 -1.96
N ILE A 244 0.34 -15.71 -1.03
CA ILE A 244 -1.13 -15.80 -1.05
C ILE A 244 -1.68 -15.26 -2.38
N LEU A 245 -1.15 -14.13 -2.86
CA LEU A 245 -1.65 -13.51 -4.08
C LEU A 245 -1.22 -14.26 -5.35
N GLU A 246 -0.07 -14.94 -5.35
CA GLU A 246 0.29 -15.88 -6.43
C GLU A 246 -0.72 -17.02 -6.49
N ASP A 247 -1.03 -17.66 -5.36
CA ASP A 247 -1.98 -18.77 -5.30
C ASP A 247 -3.36 -18.35 -5.85
N LEU A 248 -3.85 -17.17 -5.45
CA LEU A 248 -5.14 -16.62 -5.90
C LEU A 248 -5.19 -16.18 -7.37
N LEU A 249 -4.04 -15.93 -8.02
CA LEU A 249 -4.00 -15.45 -9.41
C LEU A 249 -3.67 -16.55 -10.42
N HIS A 250 -3.18 -17.70 -9.94
CA HIS A 250 -2.84 -18.88 -10.71
C HIS A 250 -4.01 -19.84 -10.92
N ASP A 251 -4.98 -19.84 -10.02
CA ASP A 251 -6.30 -20.47 -10.20
C ASP A 251 -7.23 -19.58 -11.08
#